data_AF-A0A482YE80-F1
#
_entry.id   AF-A0A482YE80-F1
#
_cell.length_a   1.000
_cell.length_b   1.000
_cell.length_c   1.000
_cell.angle_alpha   90.00
_cell.angle_beta   90.00
_cell.angle_gamma   90.00
#
_symmetry.space_group_name_H-M   'P 1'
#
loop_
_entity.id
_entity.type
_entity.pdbx_description
1 polymer ?
#
loop_
_entity_poly.entity_id
_entity_poly.type
_entity_poly.pdbx_seq_one_letter_code
_entity_poly.pdbx_strand_id
1 'polypeptide(L)' 'MGQYEIAKLLYNSDEGVSFRRIQSKTGGVESSVRTSIHKLMRKDLIVEEEPGKMYKWNPDATKKDLESIRTYTIDELRD' A
#
# COMPACT_ATOMS: atom_id res chain seq x y z
N MET A 1 4.63 -4.54 -10.34
CA MET A 1 5.06 -3.43 -9.46
C MET A 1 4.02 -3.29 -8.36
N GLY A 2 4.47 -3.44 -7.10
CA GLY A 2 3.72 -4.17 -6.09
C GLY A 2 3.38 -3.39 -4.82
N GLN A 3 2.61 -4.08 -3.97
CA GLN A 3 2.12 -3.63 -2.66
C GLN A 3 3.15 -2.84 -1.83
N TYR A 4 4.44 -3.18 -1.93
CA TYR A 4 5.52 -2.49 -1.23
C TYR A 4 5.62 -0.99 -1.57
N GLU A 5 5.47 -0.59 -2.84
CA GLU A 5 5.57 0.82 -3.23
C GLU A 5 4.40 1.64 -2.68
N ILE A 6 3.20 1.06 -2.67
CA ILE A 6 2.01 1.67 -2.07
C ILE A 6 2.19 1.81 -0.56
N ALA A 7 2.63 0.75 0.10
CA ALA A 7 2.89 0.74 1.54
C ALA A 7 3.96 1.76 1.93
N LYS A 8 5.06 1.83 1.17
CA LYS A 8 6.14 2.80 1.38
C LYS A 8 5.65 4.24 1.19
N LEU A 9 4.82 4.50 0.18
CA LEU A 9 4.25 5.82 -0.05
C LEU A 9 3.37 6.27 1.13
N LEU A 10 2.54 5.36 1.65
CA LEU A 10 1.66 5.62 2.78
C LEU A 10 2.43 5.76 4.10
N TYR A 11 3.46 4.94 4.32
CA TYR A 11 4.30 4.99 5.52
C TYR A 11 5.10 6.30 5.65
N ASN A 12 5.56 6.86 4.53
CA ASN A 12 6.30 8.14 4.52
C ASN A 12 5.39 9.37 4.44
N SER A 13 4.08 9.20 4.57
CA SER A 13 3.11 10.29 4.50
C SER A 13 2.42 10.41 5.87
N ASP A 14 2.68 11.50 6.58
CA ASP A 14 1.97 11.83 7.83
C ASP A 14 0.47 12.07 7.57
N GLU A 15 0.13 12.50 6.36
CA GLU A 15 -1.25 12.71 5.90
C GLU A 15 -1.70 11.56 5.00
N GLY A 16 -3.01 11.31 4.93
CA GLY A 16 -3.55 10.32 3.99
C GLY A 16 -3.20 10.65 2.53
N VAL A 17 -3.03 9.60 1.72
CA VAL A 17 -2.70 9.70 0.30
C VAL A 17 -3.92 9.28 -0.51
N SER A 18 -4.28 10.11 -1.49
CA SER A 18 -5.42 9.82 -2.36
C SER A 18 -5.13 8.68 -3.34
N PHE A 19 -6.17 7.93 -3.73
CA PHE A 19 -6.08 6.86 -4.71
C PHE A 19 -5.36 7.31 -6.00
N ARG A 20 -5.72 8.49 -6.50
CA ARG A 20 -5.13 9.08 -7.71
C ARG A 20 -3.62 9.32 -7.56
N ARG A 21 -3.18 9.76 -6.38
CA ARG A 21 -1.75 9.98 -6.09
C ARG A 21 -1.01 8.64 -5.96
N ILE A 22 -1.61 7.64 -5.33
CA ILE A 22 -1.07 6.27 -5.26
C ILE A 22 -0.89 5.70 -6.68
N GLN A 23 -1.92 5.79 -7.52
CA GLN A 23 -1.89 5.32 -8.90
C GLN A 23 -0.81 6.03 -9.72
N SER A 24 -0.74 7.36 -9.63
CA SER A 24 0.27 8.16 -10.34
C SER A 24 1.70 7.83 -9.91
N LYS A 25 1.94 7.60 -8.61
CA LYS A 25 3.29 7.29 -8.09
C LYS A 25 3.74 5.87 -8.41
N THR A 26 2.81 4.93 -8.46
CA THR A 26 3.12 3.52 -8.72
C THR A 26 3.12 3.18 -10.21
N GLY A 27 2.52 4.03 -11.06
CA GLY A 27 2.36 3.76 -12.49
C GLY A 27 1.47 2.55 -12.79
N GLY A 28 0.76 2.02 -11.78
CA GLY A 28 -0.04 0.81 -11.90
C GLY A 28 -1.40 1.05 -12.57
N VAL A 29 -1.92 0.02 -13.24
CA VAL A 29 -3.32 -0.03 -13.70
C VAL A 29 -4.28 -0.01 -12.51
N GLU A 30 -5.40 0.70 -12.66
CA GLU A 30 -6.35 0.96 -11.57
C GLU A 30 -6.73 -0.31 -10.79
N SER A 31 -7.08 -1.38 -11.50
CA SER A 31 -7.49 -2.66 -10.90
C SER A 31 -6.39 -3.29 -10.03
N SER A 32 -5.14 -3.25 -10.48
CA SER A 32 -4.01 -3.78 -9.72
C SER A 32 -3.68 -2.93 -8.49
N VAL A 33 -3.83 -1.60 -8.60
CA VAL A 33 -3.65 -0.69 -7.46
C VAL A 33 -4.75 -0.93 -6.42
N ARG A 34 -6.02 -1.01 -6.82
CA ARG A 34 -7.14 -1.36 -5.93
C ARG A 34 -6.94 -2.71 -5.26
N THR A 35 -6.54 -3.72 -6.03
CA THR A 35 -6.25 -5.06 -5.49
C THR A 35 -5.15 -5.00 -4.43
N SER A 36 -4.08 -4.24 -4.68
CA SER A 36 -2.96 -4.11 -3.75
C SER A 36 -3.37 -3.37 -2.48
N ILE A 37 -4.14 -2.28 -2.61
CA ILE A 37 -4.73 -1.54 -1.48
C ILE A 37 -5.61 -2.46 -0.63
N HIS A 38 -6.52 -3.21 -1.24
CA HIS A 38 -7.36 -4.17 -0.50
C HIS A 38 -6.54 -5.24 0.22
N LYS A 39 -5.47 -5.76 -0.39
CA LYS A 39 -4.57 -6.72 0.28
C LYS A 39 -3.87 -6.10 1.49
N LEU A 40 -3.44 -4.84 1.41
CA LEU A 40 -2.83 -4.12 2.53
C LEU A 40 -3.84 -3.82 3.65
N MET A 41 -5.08 -3.45 3.31
CA MET A 41 -6.16 -3.25 4.28
C MET A 41 -6.52 -4.55 5.00
N ARG A 42 -6.62 -5.68 4.28
CA ARG A 42 -6.88 -6.99 4.92
C ARG A 42 -5.79 -7.44 5.89
N LYS A 43 -4.57 -6.94 5.73
CA LYS A 43 -3.44 -7.19 6.62
C LYS A 43 -3.34 -6.16 7.75
N ASP A 44 -4.32 -5.25 7.85
CA ASP A 44 -4.34 -4.16 8.83
C ASP A 44 -3.13 -3.22 8.72
N LEU A 45 -2.52 -3.10 7.53
CA LEU A 45 -1.32 -2.28 7.32
C LEU A 45 -1.64 -0.84 6.96
N ILE A 46 -2.81 -0.64 6.36
CA ILE A 46 -3.30 0.67 5.94
C ILE A 46 -4.77 0.75 6.31
N VAL A 47 -5.22 1.97 6.56
CA VAL A 47 -6.64 2.24 6.83
C VAL A 47 -7.17 3.24 5.80
N GLU A 48 -8.45 3.11 5.52
CA GLU A 48 -9.16 4.00 4.63
C GLU A 48 -9.79 5.13 5.46
N GLU A 49 -9.37 6.36 5.18
CA GLU A 49 -9.90 7.57 5.83
C GLU A 49 -11.21 8.01 5.18
N GLU A 50 -11.23 7.96 3.86
CA GLU A 50 -12.41 8.23 3.04
C GLU A 50 -12.63 7.08 2.06
N PRO A 51 -13.80 6.41 2.09
CA PRO A 51 -14.12 5.29 1.21
C PRO A 51 -13.81 5.56 -0.26
N GLY A 52 -12.92 4.76 -0.82
CA GLY A 52 -12.47 4.80 -2.21
C GLY A 52 -11.60 6.00 -2.58
N LYS A 53 -11.32 6.92 -1.65
CA LYS A 53 -10.66 8.19 -1.95
C LYS A 53 -9.29 8.32 -1.30
N MET A 54 -9.17 8.03 0.00
CA MET A 54 -7.99 8.40 0.79
C MET A 54 -7.61 7.27 1.74
N TYR A 55 -6.32 6.95 1.74
CA TYR A 55 -5.74 5.86 2.52
C TYR A 55 -4.57 6.41 3.34
N LYS A 56 -4.37 5.91 4.55
CA LYS A 56 -3.20 6.25 5.37
C LYS A 56 -2.55 4.99 5.92
N TRP A 57 -1.30 5.11 6.34
CA TRP A 57 -0.64 4.05 7.08
C TRP A 57 -1.37 3.79 8.40
N ASN A 58 -1.51 2.52 8.79
CA ASN A 58 -2.07 2.20 10.09
C ASN A 58 -1.07 2.62 11.20
N PRO A 59 -1.43 3.48 12.16
CA PRO A 59 -0.54 3.86 13.26
C PRO A 59 -0.06 2.67 14.11
N ASP A 60 -0.82 1.57 14.16
CA ASP A 60 -0.43 0.34 14.85
C ASP A 60 0.55 -0.53 14.06
N ALA A 61 0.67 -0.30 12.74
CA ALA A 61 1.57 -1.05 11.88
C ALA A 61 3.01 -0.50 11.97
N THR A 62 3.97 -1.40 12.11
CA THR A 62 5.37 -1.06 12.36
C THR A 62 6.21 -1.06 11.09
N LYS A 63 7.44 -0.54 11.19
CA LYS A 63 8.43 -0.65 10.11
C LYS A 63 8.72 -2.10 9.71
N LYS A 64 8.68 -3.05 10.65
CA LYS A 64 8.87 -4.48 10.36
C LYS A 64 7.76 -5.02 9.44
N ASP A 65 6.54 -4.53 9.60
CA ASP A 65 5.42 -4.91 8.75
C ASP A 65 5.59 -4.39 7.32
N LEU A 66 6.10 -3.16 7.16
CA LEU A 66 6.50 -2.62 5.85
C LEU A 66 7.60 -3.48 5.19
N GLU A 67 8.62 -3.88 5.96
CA GLU A 67 9.71 -4.74 5.46
C GLU A 67 9.23 -6.14 5.08
N SER A 68 8.25 -6.68 5.81
CA SER A 68 7.62 -7.96 5.51
C SER A 68 7.01 -7.97 4.10
N ILE A 69 6.34 -6.88 3.68
CA ILE A 69 5.77 -6.74 2.33
C ILE A 69 6.86 -6.81 1.25
N ARG A 70 8.05 -6.27 1.52
CA ARG A 70 9.19 -6.30 0.59
C ARG A 70 9.65 -7.73 0.35
N THR A 71 9.72 -8.54 1.39
CA THR A 71 10.13 -9.96 1.31
C THR A 71 9.17 -10.76 0.44
N TYR A 72 7.86 -10.60 0.64
CA TYR A 72 6.85 -11.28 -0.19
C TYR A 72 6.88 -10.82 -1.66
N THR A 73 7.19 -9.54 -1.92
CA THR A 73 7.29 -9.02 -3.30
C THR A 73 8.48 -9.62 -4.05
N ILE A 74 9.55 -10.02 -3.35
CA ILE A 74 10.71 -10.69 -3.93
C ILE A 74 10.42 -12.18 -4.18
N ASP A 75 9.70 -12.83 -3.26
CA ASP A 75 9.33 -14.24 -3.38
C ASP A 75 8.37 -14.49 -4.56
N GLU A 76 7.40 -13.59 -4.80
CA GLU A 76 6.48 -13.66 -5.96
C GLU A 76 7.14 -13.43 -7.33
N LEU A 77 8.43 -13.07 -7.39
CA LEU A 77 9.18 -12.92 -8.65
C LEU A 77 10.03 -14.16 -8.98
N ARG A 78 9.99 -15.20 -8.14
CA ARG A 78 10.87 -16.36 -8.24
C ARG A 78 10.15 -17.66 -8.66
N ASP A 79 8.83 -17.62 -8.88
CA ASP A 79 8.01 -18.74 -9.36
C ASP A 79 7.56 -18.53 -10.81
#